data_AF-A0A7S0TMJ5-F1
#
_entry.id   AF-A0A7S0TMJ5-F1
#
_cell.length_a   1.000
_cell.length_b   1.000
_cell.length_c   1.000
_cell.angle_alpha   90.00
_cell.angle_beta   90.00
_cell.angle_gamma   90.00
#
_symmetry.space_group_name_H-M   'P 1'
#
loop_
_entity.id
_entity.type
_entity.pdbx_description
1 polymer ?
#
loop_
_entity_poly.entity_id
_entity_poly.type
_entity_poly.pdbx_seq_one_letter_code
_entity_poly.pdbx_strand_id
1 'polypeptide(L)'
;GSDCVARGHRYQIFKAGAGGCCDCGDHEAWDPSGFCKRHSGPSDEDPLAAMPPVLVWVAEELLGLVLLYCCRAFTHDVGGEPGDADFLAVLHNDSVHEFSAVEQAVKRAVGCTLAEARRLTRLAHQE
;
A
#
# COMPACT_ATOMS: atom_id res chain seq x y z
N GLY A 1 -22.83 14.14 -9.06
CA GLY A 1 -23.32 15.03 -7.98
C GLY A 1 -24.84 15.07 -7.86
N SER A 2 -25.58 15.23 -8.96
CA SER A 2 -27.06 15.36 -8.93
C SER A 2 -27.82 14.03 -8.82
N ASP A 3 -27.25 12.91 -9.28
CA ASP A 3 -27.97 11.62 -9.32
C ASP A 3 -28.05 10.91 -7.95
N CYS A 4 -27.02 11.01 -7.10
CA CYS A 4 -27.02 10.40 -5.76
C CYS A 4 -28.07 11.03 -4.81
N VAL A 5 -28.35 12.33 -4.98
CA VAL A 5 -29.39 13.05 -4.22
C VAL A 5 -30.78 12.59 -4.65
N ALA A 6 -31.01 12.39 -5.95
CA ALA A 6 -32.29 11.93 -6.48
C ALA A 6 -32.62 10.49 -6.07
N ARG A 7 -31.60 9.65 -5.87
CA ARG A 7 -31.75 8.23 -5.50
C ARG A 7 -31.75 7.97 -3.98
N GLY A 8 -31.55 8.99 -3.15
CA GLY A 8 -31.59 8.87 -1.69
C GLY A 8 -30.40 8.12 -1.07
N HIS A 9 -29.25 8.08 -1.74
CA HIS A 9 -28.05 7.46 -1.18
C HIS A 9 -27.47 8.35 -0.07
N ARG A 10 -27.14 7.76 1.07
CA ARG A 10 -26.50 8.49 2.17
C ARG A 10 -25.02 8.67 1.82
N TYR A 11 -24.62 9.88 1.47
CA TYR A 11 -23.22 10.21 1.16
C TYR A 11 -22.77 11.43 1.98
N GLN A 12 -21.47 11.50 2.27
CA GLN A 12 -20.85 12.63 2.95
C GLN A 12 -19.58 13.03 2.19
N ILE A 13 -19.51 14.28 1.76
CA ILE A 13 -18.31 14.83 1.10
C ILE A 13 -17.63 15.74 2.12
N PHE A 14 -16.40 15.42 2.50
CA PHE A 14 -15.57 16.28 3.33
C PHE A 14 -14.41 16.81 2.50
N LYS A 15 -14.08 18.09 2.67
CA LYS A 15 -12.88 18.69 2.08
C LYS A 15 -11.76 18.60 3.11
N ALA A 16 -10.81 17.69 2.91
CA ALA A 16 -9.66 17.56 3.81
C ALA A 16 -8.86 18.87 3.83
N GLY A 17 -8.63 19.43 5.02
CA GLY A 17 -7.89 20.70 5.19
C GLY A 17 -6.41 20.60 4.79
N ALA A 18 -5.86 19.39 4.77
CA ALA A 18 -4.46 19.12 4.39
C ALA A 18 -4.27 18.78 2.90
N GLY A 19 -5.32 18.82 2.08
CA GLY A 19 -5.30 18.29 0.72
C GLY A 19 -5.49 16.77 0.74
N GLY A 20 -6.62 16.30 0.20
CA GLY A 20 -6.88 14.87 -0.02
C GLY A 20 -6.63 14.52 -1.48
N CYS A 21 -6.29 13.26 -1.74
CA CYS A 21 -6.30 12.71 -3.09
C CYS A 21 -7.75 12.66 -3.59
N CYS A 22 -7.95 12.99 -4.86
CA CYS A 22 -9.25 12.92 -5.50
C CYS A 22 -9.33 11.60 -6.26
N ASP A 23 -10.23 10.70 -5.85
CA ASP A 23 -10.39 9.39 -6.51
C ASP A 23 -11.26 9.46 -7.79
N CYS A 24 -11.58 10.67 -8.28
CA CYS A 24 -12.28 10.79 -9.56
C CYS A 24 -11.39 10.23 -10.69
N GLY A 25 -11.98 9.45 -11.59
CA GLY A 25 -11.27 8.76 -12.65
C GLY A 25 -10.89 7.31 -12.31
N ASP A 26 -11.02 6.90 -11.05
CA ASP A 26 -10.92 5.50 -10.69
C ASP A 26 -12.31 4.84 -10.71
N HIS A 27 -12.50 3.90 -11.62
CA HIS A 27 -13.73 3.14 -11.79
C HIS A 27 -14.00 2.15 -10.64
N GLU A 28 -12.98 1.79 -9.88
CA GLU A 28 -13.12 0.94 -8.68
C GLU A 28 -13.58 1.76 -7.47
N ALA A 29 -13.34 3.08 -7.46
CA ALA A 29 -13.72 3.99 -6.38
C ALA A 29 -15.06 4.69 -6.62
N TRP A 30 -15.37 5.10 -7.87
CA TRP A 30 -16.59 5.84 -8.20
C TRP A 30 -17.25 5.36 -9.49
N ASP A 31 -18.58 5.48 -9.54
CA ASP A 31 -19.31 5.39 -10.81
C ASP A 31 -18.79 6.48 -11.78
N PRO A 32 -18.54 6.18 -13.07
CA PRO A 32 -18.02 7.14 -14.04
C PRO A 32 -18.87 8.42 -14.16
N SER A 33 -20.20 8.31 -13.95
CA SER A 33 -21.11 9.46 -13.95
C SER A 33 -20.87 10.43 -12.79
N GLY A 34 -20.17 9.97 -11.74
CA GLY A 34 -19.75 10.73 -10.58
C GLY A 34 -18.43 11.48 -10.76
N PHE A 35 -17.66 11.17 -11.80
CA PHE A 35 -16.35 11.78 -12.05
C PHE A 35 -16.45 13.29 -12.25
N CYS A 36 -15.43 14.00 -11.77
CA CYS A 36 -15.32 15.43 -12.03
C CYS A 36 -14.87 15.67 -13.49
N LYS A 37 -15.19 16.84 -14.05
CA LYS A 37 -14.81 17.21 -15.43
C LYS A 37 -13.30 17.22 -15.70
N ARG A 38 -12.47 17.16 -14.65
CA ARG A 38 -11.00 17.18 -14.74
C ARG A 38 -10.37 15.79 -14.73
N HIS A 39 -11.06 14.80 -14.15
CA HIS A 39 -10.52 13.45 -14.00
C HIS A 39 -11.58 12.47 -14.51
N SER A 40 -11.51 12.21 -15.81
CA SER A 40 -12.50 11.43 -16.57
C SER A 40 -12.22 9.93 -16.57
N GLY A 41 -11.11 9.51 -15.96
CA GLY A 41 -10.63 8.14 -15.96
C GLY A 41 -9.46 7.90 -16.89
N PRO A 42 -9.08 6.63 -17.09
CA PRO A 42 -7.96 6.25 -17.93
C PRO A 42 -8.13 6.83 -19.35
N SER A 43 -7.04 7.38 -19.88
CA SER A 43 -6.95 7.86 -21.26
C SER A 43 -6.04 6.93 -22.05
N ASP A 44 -6.31 6.75 -23.34
CA ASP A 44 -5.40 6.08 -24.28
C ASP A 44 -4.21 6.98 -24.68
N GLU A 45 -4.19 8.23 -24.22
CA GLU A 45 -3.08 9.16 -24.44
C GLU A 45 -1.85 8.77 -23.61
N ASP A 46 -0.66 9.00 -24.18
CA ASP A 46 0.60 8.81 -23.47
C ASP A 46 0.65 9.74 -22.24
N PRO A 47 0.71 9.21 -21.01
CA PRO A 47 0.75 10.01 -19.80
C PRO A 47 2.01 10.90 -19.70
N LEU A 48 3.08 10.55 -20.42
CA LEU A 48 4.30 11.36 -20.48
C LEU A 48 4.13 12.59 -21.38
N ALA A 49 3.23 12.55 -22.36
CA ALA A 49 3.00 13.67 -23.27
C ALA A 49 2.44 14.92 -22.57
N ALA A 50 1.71 14.74 -21.47
CA ALA A 50 1.18 15.83 -20.65
C ALA A 50 2.17 16.35 -19.59
N MET A 51 3.32 15.68 -19.41
CA MET A 51 4.29 16.01 -18.36
C MET A 51 5.31 17.05 -18.85
N PRO A 52 5.71 18.00 -17.98
CA PRO A 52 6.85 18.87 -18.26
C PRO A 52 8.12 18.04 -18.58
N PRO A 53 8.85 18.31 -19.68
CA PRO A 53 10.01 17.51 -20.08
C PRO A 53 11.09 17.37 -18.99
N VAL A 54 11.27 18.41 -18.18
CA VAL A 54 12.22 18.39 -17.06
C VAL A 54 11.85 17.35 -16.00
N LEU A 55 10.56 17.13 -15.75
CA LEU A 55 10.12 16.13 -14.76
C LEU A 55 10.29 14.71 -15.29
N VAL A 56 10.04 14.50 -16.58
CA VAL A 56 10.30 13.22 -17.25
C VAL A 56 11.79 12.87 -17.15
N TRP A 57 12.66 13.80 -17.53
CA TRP A 57 14.11 13.60 -17.46
C TRP A 57 14.60 13.32 -16.02
N VAL A 58 14.17 14.11 -15.04
CA VAL A 58 14.54 13.89 -13.63
C VAL A 58 14.06 12.51 -13.15
N ALA A 59 12.85 12.11 -13.53
CA ALA A 59 12.32 10.80 -13.17
C ALA A 59 13.14 9.67 -13.80
N GLU A 60 13.50 9.76 -15.08
CA GLU A 60 14.34 8.76 -15.75
C GLU A 60 15.71 8.59 -15.08
N GLU A 61 16.34 9.68 -14.66
CA GLU A 61 17.65 9.65 -13.99
C GLU A 61 17.57 9.10 -12.55
N LEU A 62 16.52 9.46 -11.80
CA LEU A 62 16.44 9.17 -10.37
C LEU A 62 15.68 7.88 -10.04
N LEU A 63 14.72 7.46 -10.87
CA LEU A 63 13.82 6.36 -10.52
C LEU A 63 14.59 5.08 -10.23
N GLY A 64 15.59 4.74 -11.06
CA GLY A 64 16.44 3.57 -10.82
C GLY A 64 17.22 3.63 -9.51
N LEU A 65 17.73 4.81 -9.15
CA LEU A 65 18.47 5.02 -7.90
C LEU A 65 17.55 4.94 -6.68
N VAL A 66 16.35 5.53 -6.76
CA VAL A 66 15.34 5.46 -5.70
C VAL A 66 14.87 4.02 -5.52
N LEU A 67 14.58 3.30 -6.59
CA LEU A 67 14.19 1.88 -6.53
C LEU A 67 15.31 1.03 -5.92
N LEU A 68 16.55 1.22 -6.34
CA LEU A 68 17.69 0.50 -5.77
C LEU A 68 17.87 0.83 -4.28
N TYR A 69 17.72 2.08 -3.88
CA TYR A 69 17.76 2.49 -2.49
C TYR A 69 16.65 1.82 -1.68
N CYS A 70 15.40 1.88 -2.16
CA CYS A 70 14.26 1.22 -1.53
C CYS A 70 14.50 -0.28 -1.42
N CYS A 71 14.90 -0.95 -2.51
CA CYS A 71 15.22 -2.37 -2.50
C CYS A 71 16.28 -2.68 -1.45
N ARG A 72 17.39 -1.93 -1.40
CA ARG A 72 18.42 -2.11 -0.36
C ARG A 72 17.87 -1.88 1.04
N ALA A 73 17.10 -0.82 1.26
CA ALA A 73 16.50 -0.53 2.56
C ALA A 73 15.56 -1.67 3.02
N PHE A 74 14.80 -2.27 2.10
CA PHE A 74 13.91 -3.39 2.38
C PHE A 74 14.61 -4.76 2.41
N THR A 75 15.78 -4.93 1.78
CA THR A 75 16.55 -6.18 1.78
C THR A 75 17.71 -6.20 2.76
N HIS A 76 18.03 -5.08 3.43
CA HIS A 76 19.07 -5.04 4.46
C HIS A 76 18.71 -5.77 5.76
N ASP A 77 17.58 -6.51 5.78
CA ASP A 77 17.15 -7.37 6.89
C ASP A 77 17.35 -8.88 6.61
N VAL A 78 18.25 -9.24 5.68
CA VAL A 78 18.56 -10.67 5.40
C VAL A 78 20.05 -10.99 5.31
N GLY A 79 20.92 -10.10 5.79
CA GLY A 79 22.38 -10.17 5.60
C GLY A 79 23.23 -10.11 6.86
N GLY A 80 22.66 -10.37 8.04
CA GLY A 80 23.45 -10.56 9.26
C GLY A 80 23.84 -12.02 9.41
N GLU A 81 25.14 -12.34 9.38
CA GLU A 81 25.64 -13.50 10.12
C GLU A 81 25.05 -13.40 11.54
N PRO A 82 24.48 -14.47 12.13
CA PRO A 82 23.89 -14.41 13.46
C PRO A 82 25.03 -14.22 14.48
N GLY A 83 25.41 -12.96 14.68
CA GLY A 83 26.07 -12.52 15.90
C GLY A 83 25.11 -12.75 17.06
N ASP A 84 25.68 -13.03 18.22
CA ASP A 84 25.04 -13.34 19.51
C ASP A 84 24.24 -12.15 20.09
N ALA A 85 23.43 -11.50 19.27
CA ALA A 85 22.60 -10.35 19.59
C ALA A 85 21.14 -10.79 19.54
N ASP A 86 20.40 -10.53 20.62
CA ASP A 86 18.98 -10.79 20.75
C ASP A 86 18.20 -10.15 19.58
N PHE A 87 17.80 -10.97 18.60
CA PHE A 87 17.00 -10.49 17.46
C PHE A 87 15.57 -10.18 17.92
N LEU A 88 15.09 -8.97 17.62
CA LEU A 88 13.69 -8.60 17.80
C LEU A 88 12.90 -8.96 16.53
N ALA A 89 12.07 -10.00 16.61
CA ALA A 89 11.11 -10.31 15.55
C ALA A 89 9.86 -9.43 15.72
N VAL A 90 9.52 -8.62 14.69
CA VAL A 90 8.30 -7.81 14.69
C VAL A 90 7.32 -8.37 13.66
N LEU A 91 6.12 -8.73 14.12
CA LEU A 91 5.04 -9.18 13.24
C LEU A 91 4.14 -7.99 12.91
N HIS A 92 3.97 -7.67 11.63
CA HIS A 92 3.02 -6.63 11.21
C HIS A 92 1.71 -7.28 10.79
N ASN A 93 0.60 -6.83 11.38
CA ASN A 93 -0.73 -7.26 10.99
C ASN A 93 -1.10 -6.59 9.66
N ASP A 94 -1.53 -7.39 8.68
CA ASP A 94 -2.07 -6.90 7.41
C ASP A 94 -3.44 -7.54 7.12
N SER A 95 -4.17 -7.01 6.15
CA SER A 95 -5.47 -7.54 5.71
C SER A 95 -5.36 -8.45 4.48
N VAL A 96 -4.14 -8.87 4.13
CA VAL A 96 -3.82 -9.54 2.85
C VAL A 96 -3.57 -11.03 3.07
N HIS A 97 -2.91 -11.41 4.16
CA HIS A 97 -2.54 -12.78 4.44
C HIS A 97 -3.50 -13.49 5.39
N GLU A 98 -3.78 -14.77 5.13
CA GLU A 98 -4.55 -15.60 6.05
C GLU A 98 -3.70 -15.96 7.28
N PHE A 99 -4.33 -16.00 8.47
CA PHE A 99 -3.68 -16.39 9.73
C PHE A 99 -2.89 -17.70 9.62
N SER A 100 -3.39 -18.68 8.88
CA SER A 100 -2.72 -19.98 8.71
C SER A 100 -1.37 -19.85 7.98
N ALA A 101 -1.24 -18.92 7.03
CA ALA A 101 0.01 -18.65 6.32
C ALA A 101 1.02 -17.93 7.24
N VAL A 102 0.55 -16.97 8.03
CA VAL A 102 1.37 -16.22 9.01
C VAL A 102 1.88 -17.14 10.11
N GLU A 103 1.01 -18.00 10.67
CA GLU A 103 1.37 -18.99 11.68
C GLU A 103 2.49 -19.94 11.20
N GLN A 104 2.43 -20.37 9.94
CA GLN A 104 3.48 -21.22 9.37
C GLN A 104 4.79 -20.45 9.13
N ALA A 105 4.71 -19.18 8.74
CA ALA A 105 5.88 -18.32 8.58
C ALA A 105 6.59 -18.10 9.93
N VAL A 106 5.83 -17.76 10.99
CA VAL A 106 6.36 -17.60 12.36
C VAL A 106 6.98 -18.89 12.87
N LYS A 107 6.30 -20.03 12.66
CA LYS A 107 6.84 -21.35 13.03
C LYS A 107 8.21 -21.61 12.40
N ARG A 108 8.36 -21.32 11.10
CA ARG A 108 9.62 -21.52 10.37
C ARG A 108 10.71 -20.55 10.82
N ALA A 109 10.37 -19.27 11.00
CA ALA A 109 11.33 -18.23 11.34
C ALA A 109 11.85 -18.35 12.79
N VAL A 110 10.98 -18.69 13.74
CA VAL A 110 11.30 -18.80 15.17
C VAL A 110 11.75 -20.22 15.55
N GLY A 111 11.47 -21.23 14.71
CA GLY A 111 11.78 -22.62 15.02
C GLY A 111 10.91 -23.20 16.15
N CYS A 112 9.71 -22.64 16.38
CA CYS A 112 8.80 -23.06 17.45
C CYS A 112 7.73 -24.07 16.98
N THR A 113 6.86 -24.50 17.89
CA THR A 113 5.70 -25.32 17.55
C THR A 113 4.59 -24.50 16.89
N LEU A 114 3.69 -25.14 16.14
CA LEU A 114 2.54 -24.44 15.54
C LEU A 114 1.62 -23.82 16.61
N ALA A 115 1.52 -24.45 17.79
CA ALA A 115 0.74 -23.93 18.90
C ALA A 115 1.35 -22.64 19.48
N GLU A 116 2.68 -22.57 19.58
CA GLU A 116 3.40 -21.37 20.00
C GLU A 116 3.31 -20.25 18.95
N ALA A 117 3.50 -20.58 17.67
CA ALA A 117 3.34 -19.63 16.56
C ALA A 117 1.94 -19.02 16.52
N ARG A 118 0.89 -19.83 16.75
CA ARG A 118 -0.51 -19.38 16.91
C ARG A 118 -0.67 -18.38 18.05
N ARG A 119 -0.09 -18.67 19.21
CA ARG A 119 -0.17 -17.80 20.39
C ARG A 119 0.50 -16.46 20.13
N LEU A 120 1.71 -16.47 19.54
CA LEU A 120 2.45 -15.26 19.19
C LEU A 120 1.72 -14.39 18.16
N THR A 121 1.21 -15.00 17.09
CA THR A 121 0.47 -14.31 16.03
C THR A 121 -0.81 -13.63 16.57
N ARG A 122 -1.51 -14.27 17.51
CA ARG A 122 -2.72 -13.70 18.12
C ARG A 122 -2.42 -12.56 19.10
N LEU A 123 -1.31 -12.64 19.83
CA LEU A 123 -0.87 -11.54 20.69
C LEU A 123 -0.58 -10.30 19.85
N ALA A 124 0.14 -10.46 18.73
CA ALA A 124 0.44 -9.37 17.81
C ALA A 124 -0.80 -8.78 17.09
N HIS A 125 -1.91 -9.51 17.03
CA HIS A 125 -3.17 -9.01 16.45
C HIS A 125 -4.01 -8.20 17.47
N GLN A 126 -3.74 -8.35 18.77
CA GLN A 126 -4.51 -7.70 19.84
C GLN A 126 -3.89 -6.39 20.35
N GLU A 127 -2.67 -6.06 19.90
CA GLU A 127 -2.01 -4.77 20.10
C GLU A 127 -2.21 -3.85 18.90
#